data_AF-A0A1E3P4Q4-F1
#
_entry.id   AF-A0A1E3P4Q4-F1
#
_cell.length_a   1.000
_cell.length_b   1.000
_cell.length_c   1.000
_cell.angle_alpha   90.00
_cell.angle_beta   90.00
_cell.angle_gamma   90.00
#
_symmetry.space_group_name_H-M   'P 1'
#
loop_
_entity.id
_entity.type
_entity.pdbx_description
1 polymer ?
#
loop_
_entity_poly.entity_id
_entity_poly.type
_entity_poly.pdbx_seq_one_letter_code
_entity_poly.pdbx_strand_id
1 'polypeptide(L)'
;MEFDVPSYSAPKELKRKEEFDPEQPQKKRREIEAVEFIGSVVINPSTSFAKVRISTPKIRSFFALKSPNDETLSLDVRNGSGNEQKPTRITLLKNESKQIFVDFIPKLAGLATGGEGEFWAVSTTDGVLYVYSDSGRRIFPPIVLGTPLSFLESKGKYLLAVTSIGEVFAWDVAAKKALFEPASLYPLLSRSNPDLLTRAENLTLCGISSSGTPIVTLSNGSGYLFDRDMETWTLVSDSWWAFGSQYWDSRDEKTNGGNIVNLLERKTNDEIVRRGRGKFLQKMAKTMLMKEGYENLEKIISLAHLENRILISKKLNEKTEFKNYLIIYCKRISEMDYKAKLIEIFQELLGPQSENKEEWDSKICSFDKHDLLKEIIFACANIRSVQRILIEFATSLGILDQIAL
;
A
#
# COMPACT_ATOMS: atom_id res chain seq x y z
N MET A 1 -26.88 27.83 -7.24
CA MET A 1 -26.32 27.12 -8.41
C MET A 1 -27.50 26.78 -9.29
N GLU A 2 -27.61 27.45 -10.42
CA GLU A 2 -28.58 27.07 -11.45
C GLU A 2 -28.07 25.80 -12.11
N PHE A 3 -28.95 24.80 -12.25
CA PHE A 3 -28.66 23.50 -12.85
C PHE A 3 -29.50 23.40 -14.12
N ASP A 4 -28.84 23.39 -15.27
CA ASP A 4 -29.53 23.21 -16.54
C ASP A 4 -30.04 21.78 -16.67
N VAL A 5 -31.31 21.64 -17.07
CA VAL A 5 -31.96 20.33 -17.20
C VAL A 5 -31.35 19.58 -18.39
N PRO A 6 -30.91 18.32 -18.24
CA PRO A 6 -30.30 17.56 -19.33
C PRO A 6 -31.30 17.31 -20.47
N SER A 7 -30.81 17.39 -21.71
CA SER A 7 -31.59 17.44 -22.95
C SER A 7 -32.24 16.12 -23.40
N TYR A 8 -32.40 15.13 -22.52
CA TYR A 8 -32.94 13.82 -22.89
C TYR A 8 -34.48 13.79 -22.86
N SER A 9 -35.11 14.57 -23.74
CA SER A 9 -36.47 14.28 -24.21
C SER A 9 -36.38 13.35 -25.42
N ALA A 10 -36.27 12.04 -25.18
CA ALA A 10 -36.46 11.06 -26.23
C ALA A 10 -37.92 11.14 -26.75
N PRO A 11 -38.17 11.27 -28.06
CA PRO A 11 -39.53 11.38 -28.58
C PRO A 11 -40.32 10.10 -28.32
N LYS A 12 -41.52 10.26 -27.71
CA LYS A 12 -42.47 9.19 -27.37
C LYS A 12 -43.21 8.60 -28.58
N GLU A 13 -42.55 8.39 -29.72
CA GLU A 13 -43.22 7.89 -30.92
C GLU A 13 -42.67 6.55 -31.36
N LEU A 14 -43.15 5.50 -30.69
CA LEU A 14 -43.28 4.14 -31.24
C LEU A 14 -44.55 3.52 -30.67
N LYS A 15 -45.70 4.19 -30.86
CA LYS A 15 -47.01 3.55 -30.66
C LYS A 15 -47.37 2.76 -31.92
N ARG A 16 -47.15 1.45 -31.86
CA ARG A 16 -47.73 0.50 -32.81
C ARG A 16 -49.25 0.54 -32.62
N LYS A 17 -50.01 0.79 -33.70
CA LYS A 17 -51.48 0.69 -33.69
C LYS A 17 -51.86 -0.78 -33.48
N GLU A 18 -52.56 -1.08 -32.39
CA GLU A 18 -53.30 -2.33 -32.24
C GLU A 18 -54.74 -2.09 -32.70
N GLU A 19 -55.20 -2.88 -33.66
CA GLU A 19 -56.62 -2.95 -34.05
C GLU A 19 -57.41 -3.64 -32.94
N PHE A 20 -58.54 -3.05 -32.58
CA PHE A 20 -59.39 -3.49 -31.47
C PHE A 20 -60.54 -4.32 -32.04
N ASP A 21 -60.61 -5.61 -31.69
CA ASP A 21 -61.73 -6.50 -32.02
C ASP A 21 -62.63 -6.67 -30.78
N PRO A 22 -63.91 -6.25 -30.81
CA PRO A 22 -64.72 -6.09 -29.60
C PRO A 22 -65.56 -7.33 -29.31
N GLU A 23 -64.97 -8.50 -29.08
CA GLU A 23 -65.77 -9.67 -28.65
C GLU A 23 -64.98 -10.74 -27.88
N GLN A 24 -64.41 -10.41 -26.70
CA GLN A 24 -64.03 -11.44 -25.70
C GLN A 24 -64.20 -10.97 -24.23
N PRO A 25 -64.54 -11.88 -23.28
CA PRO A 25 -64.83 -11.51 -21.90
C PRO A 25 -63.56 -11.11 -21.13
N GLN A 26 -63.65 -10.05 -20.33
CA GLN A 26 -62.55 -9.52 -19.50
C GLN A 26 -62.04 -10.55 -18.47
N LYS A 27 -60.94 -11.24 -18.80
CA LYS A 27 -60.09 -11.87 -17.77
C LYS A 27 -59.35 -10.76 -17.03
N LYS A 28 -59.40 -10.79 -15.68
CA LYS A 28 -58.57 -9.95 -14.80
C LYS A 28 -57.13 -9.92 -15.32
N ARG A 29 -56.69 -8.77 -15.84
CA ARG A 29 -55.30 -8.53 -16.20
C ARG A 29 -54.47 -8.74 -14.93
N ARG A 30 -53.73 -9.85 -14.85
CA ARG A 30 -52.50 -9.85 -14.07
C ARG A 30 -51.67 -8.73 -14.65
N GLU A 31 -51.32 -7.73 -13.84
CA GLU A 31 -50.28 -6.78 -14.22
C GLU A 31 -49.06 -7.62 -14.59
N ILE A 32 -48.73 -7.60 -15.88
CA ILE A 32 -47.50 -8.20 -16.37
C ILE A 32 -46.43 -7.29 -15.78
N GLU A 33 -45.73 -7.75 -14.73
CA GLU A 33 -44.49 -7.11 -14.29
C GLU A 33 -43.69 -6.84 -15.56
N ALA A 34 -43.38 -5.55 -15.79
CA ALA A 34 -42.63 -5.17 -16.95
C ALA A 34 -41.39 -6.05 -16.98
N VAL A 35 -41.26 -6.86 -18.04
CA VAL A 35 -40.05 -7.62 -18.27
C VAL A 35 -38.98 -6.56 -18.44
N GLU A 36 -38.19 -6.33 -17.38
CA GLU A 36 -36.96 -5.58 -17.51
C GLU A 36 -36.16 -6.33 -18.55
N PHE A 37 -36.05 -5.70 -19.73
CA PHE A 37 -35.09 -6.17 -20.71
C PHE A 37 -33.74 -6.14 -20.00
N ILE A 38 -33.26 -7.32 -19.60
CA ILE A 38 -31.88 -7.54 -19.24
C ILE A 38 -31.13 -7.30 -20.54
N GLY A 39 -30.82 -6.03 -20.81
CA GLY A 39 -29.92 -5.65 -21.89
C GLY A 39 -28.69 -6.55 -21.78
N SER A 40 -28.13 -6.93 -22.93
CA SER A 40 -26.83 -7.61 -23.02
C SER A 40 -25.95 -7.12 -21.89
N VAL A 41 -25.48 -8.02 -21.00
CA VAL A 41 -24.66 -7.62 -19.85
C VAL A 41 -23.63 -6.63 -20.36
N VAL A 42 -23.84 -5.33 -20.10
CA VAL A 42 -22.95 -4.29 -20.59
C VAL A 42 -21.78 -4.37 -19.63
N ILE A 43 -20.88 -5.31 -19.91
CA ILE A 43 -19.65 -5.46 -19.15
C ILE A 43 -18.89 -4.17 -19.42
N ASN A 44 -18.63 -3.41 -18.36
CA ASN A 44 -17.83 -2.20 -18.41
C ASN A 44 -16.56 -2.49 -19.27
N PRO A 45 -16.33 -1.77 -20.38
CA PRO A 45 -15.19 -2.02 -21.26
C PRO A 45 -13.86 -2.04 -20.50
N SER A 46 -13.72 -1.20 -19.47
CA SER A 46 -12.55 -1.16 -18.59
C SER A 46 -12.30 -2.52 -17.91
N THR A 47 -13.35 -3.22 -17.51
CA THR A 47 -13.27 -4.58 -16.93
C THR A 47 -13.00 -5.65 -17.99
N SER A 48 -13.58 -5.50 -19.18
CA SER A 48 -13.40 -6.44 -20.29
C SER A 48 -11.95 -6.47 -20.78
N PHE A 49 -11.32 -5.30 -20.93
CA PHE A 49 -9.95 -5.14 -21.43
C PHE A 49 -8.89 -4.95 -20.33
N ALA A 50 -9.25 -5.21 -19.07
CA ALA A 50 -8.34 -5.10 -17.94
C ALA A 50 -7.12 -6.02 -18.10
N LYS A 51 -5.91 -5.45 -17.94
CA LYS A 51 -4.64 -6.19 -18.00
C LYS A 51 -4.38 -7.04 -16.76
N VAL A 52 -5.03 -6.70 -15.65
CA VAL A 52 -4.95 -7.40 -14.37
C VAL A 52 -6.35 -7.81 -13.96
N ARG A 53 -6.47 -9.01 -13.37
CA ARG A 53 -7.68 -9.44 -12.69
C ARG A 53 -7.33 -10.03 -11.33
N ILE A 54 -7.85 -9.41 -10.29
CA ILE A 54 -7.71 -9.82 -8.90
C ILE A 54 -9.05 -10.39 -8.47
N SER A 55 -9.02 -11.47 -7.69
CA SER A 55 -10.24 -12.09 -7.18
C SER A 55 -11.02 -11.13 -6.29
N THR A 56 -12.33 -11.09 -6.46
CA THR A 56 -13.25 -10.40 -5.54
C THR A 56 -13.67 -11.36 -4.42
N PRO A 57 -13.81 -10.89 -3.17
CA PRO A 57 -14.32 -11.69 -2.07
C PRO A 57 -15.71 -12.26 -2.37
N LYS A 58 -16.00 -13.45 -1.85
CA LYS A 58 -17.33 -14.05 -1.92
C LYS A 58 -18.31 -13.24 -1.06
N ILE A 59 -19.49 -12.98 -1.60
CA ILE A 59 -20.56 -12.29 -0.87
C ILE A 59 -21.08 -13.20 0.25
N ARG A 60 -21.11 -12.63 1.46
CA ARG A 60 -21.59 -13.30 2.68
C ARG A 60 -22.97 -12.73 3.04
N SER A 61 -23.87 -13.57 3.55
CA SER A 61 -25.15 -13.10 4.09
C SER A 61 -24.98 -12.21 5.32
N PHE A 62 -23.93 -12.47 6.11
CA PHE A 62 -23.57 -11.68 7.28
C PHE A 62 -22.06 -11.65 7.46
N PHE A 63 -21.54 -10.50 7.88
CA PHE A 63 -20.21 -10.37 8.45
C PHE A 63 -20.17 -9.18 9.40
N ALA A 64 -19.24 -9.20 10.35
CA ALA A 64 -19.03 -8.14 11.32
C ALA A 64 -17.56 -7.74 11.36
N LEU A 65 -17.31 -6.46 11.60
CA LEU A 65 -15.97 -5.89 11.76
C LEU A 65 -15.90 -5.19 13.12
N LYS A 66 -14.97 -5.60 13.99
CA LYS A 66 -14.69 -4.86 15.24
C LYS A 66 -13.77 -3.68 14.94
N SER A 67 -13.95 -2.57 15.66
CA SER A 67 -13.05 -1.42 15.51
C SER A 67 -11.65 -1.82 16.00
N PRO A 68 -10.58 -1.49 15.25
CA PRO A 68 -9.22 -1.77 15.71
C PRO A 68 -8.83 -1.05 17.01
N ASN A 69 -9.47 0.10 17.30
CA ASN A 69 -9.13 0.94 18.47
C ASN A 69 -10.16 0.87 19.60
N ASP A 70 -11.38 0.40 19.34
CA ASP A 70 -12.44 0.30 20.35
C ASP A 70 -13.14 -1.06 20.22
N GLU A 71 -12.74 -2.02 21.07
CA GLU A 71 -13.34 -3.36 21.07
C GLU A 71 -14.85 -3.36 21.36
N THR A 72 -15.37 -2.27 21.92
CA THR A 72 -16.81 -2.12 22.18
C THR A 72 -17.60 -1.84 20.90
N LEU A 73 -16.97 -1.34 19.83
CA LEU A 73 -17.62 -1.00 18.58
C LEU A 73 -17.51 -2.13 17.55
N SER A 74 -18.64 -2.50 16.95
CA SER A 74 -18.69 -3.44 15.84
C SER A 74 -19.65 -3.01 14.74
N LEU A 75 -19.18 -3.05 13.49
CA LEU A 75 -19.98 -2.81 12.31
C LEU A 75 -20.50 -4.14 11.75
N ASP A 76 -21.79 -4.35 11.88
CA ASP A 76 -22.54 -5.50 11.38
C ASP A 76 -23.10 -5.20 9.99
N VAL A 77 -22.81 -6.07 9.04
CA VAL A 77 -23.34 -6.00 7.67
C VAL A 77 -24.13 -7.26 7.35
N ARG A 78 -25.44 -7.11 7.16
CA ARG A 78 -26.38 -8.18 6.78
C ARG A 78 -26.89 -7.94 5.37
N ASN A 79 -26.41 -8.73 4.42
CA ASN A 79 -26.84 -8.68 3.04
C ASN A 79 -28.21 -9.34 2.87
N GLY A 80 -29.13 -8.64 2.18
CA GLY A 80 -30.39 -9.20 1.68
C GLY A 80 -30.21 -9.81 0.28
N SER A 81 -31.15 -9.54 -0.63
CA SER A 81 -31.01 -9.90 -2.06
C SER A 81 -30.39 -8.78 -2.90
N GLY A 82 -30.00 -7.66 -2.29
CA GLY A 82 -29.35 -6.56 -3.00
C GLY A 82 -30.29 -5.76 -3.91
N ASN A 83 -31.54 -5.60 -3.47
CA ASN A 83 -32.56 -4.80 -4.13
C ASN A 83 -33.39 -4.05 -3.06
N GLU A 84 -34.36 -3.24 -3.49
CA GLU A 84 -35.21 -2.45 -2.60
C GLU A 84 -36.10 -3.29 -1.68
N GLN A 85 -36.48 -4.50 -2.10
CA GLN A 85 -37.33 -5.40 -1.31
C GLN A 85 -36.59 -6.05 -0.14
N LYS A 86 -35.33 -6.43 -0.35
CA LYS A 86 -34.44 -6.97 0.70
C LYS A 86 -33.09 -6.27 0.61
N PRO A 87 -33.00 -5.03 1.12
CA PRO A 87 -31.76 -4.26 1.10
C PRO A 87 -30.74 -4.85 2.08
N THR A 88 -29.49 -4.45 1.89
CA THR A 88 -28.43 -4.73 2.85
C THR A 88 -28.56 -3.79 4.03
N ARG A 89 -28.55 -4.34 5.24
CA ARG A 89 -28.60 -3.60 6.49
C ARG A 89 -27.18 -3.45 7.05
N ILE A 90 -26.75 -2.22 7.25
CA ILE A 90 -25.48 -1.85 7.88
C ILE A 90 -25.81 -1.30 9.26
N THR A 91 -25.24 -1.86 10.33
CA THR A 91 -25.55 -1.47 11.71
C THR A 91 -24.26 -1.32 12.50
N LEU A 92 -24.05 -0.19 13.15
CA LEU A 92 -22.97 -0.05 14.12
C LEU A 92 -23.53 -0.29 15.53
N LEU A 93 -22.91 -1.22 16.25
CA LEU A 93 -23.26 -1.60 17.61
C LEU A 93 -22.16 -1.17 18.58
N LYS A 94 -22.57 -0.83 19.81
CA LYS A 94 -21.69 -0.64 20.97
C LYS A 94 -22.02 -1.68 22.04
N ASN A 95 -21.00 -2.28 22.64
CA ASN A 95 -21.13 -3.36 23.63
C ASN A 95 -22.07 -4.48 23.13
N GLU A 96 -21.94 -4.84 21.85
CA GLU A 96 -22.69 -5.89 21.13
C GLU A 96 -24.22 -5.75 21.08
N SER A 97 -24.80 -4.77 21.77
CA SER A 97 -26.25 -4.68 22.01
C SER A 97 -26.83 -3.30 21.74
N LYS A 98 -26.08 -2.24 22.03
CA LYS A 98 -26.55 -0.86 21.85
C LYS A 98 -26.34 -0.42 20.41
N GLN A 99 -27.43 -0.33 19.64
CA GLN A 99 -27.37 0.22 18.29
C GLN A 99 -27.01 1.71 18.34
N ILE A 100 -25.92 2.10 17.67
CA ILE A 100 -25.55 3.50 17.46
C ILE A 100 -26.26 4.03 16.22
N PHE A 101 -26.10 3.35 15.09
CA PHE A 101 -26.78 3.71 13.85
C PHE A 101 -27.17 2.48 13.03
N VAL A 102 -28.12 2.68 12.11
CA VAL A 102 -28.50 1.72 11.09
C VAL A 102 -28.67 2.45 9.76
N ASP A 103 -28.26 1.80 8.68
CA ASP A 103 -28.46 2.26 7.32
C ASP A 103 -28.85 1.08 6.41
N PHE A 104 -29.55 1.39 5.32
CA PHE A 104 -30.00 0.41 4.33
C PHE A 104 -29.54 0.82 2.94
N ILE A 105 -28.87 -0.10 2.24
CA ILE A 105 -28.45 0.11 0.85
C ILE A 105 -29.08 -0.95 -0.06
N PRO A 106 -29.62 -0.58 -1.24
CA PRO A 106 -30.29 -1.51 -2.16
C PRO A 106 -29.27 -2.28 -3.03
N LYS A 107 -28.13 -2.69 -2.44
CA LYS A 107 -27.00 -3.34 -3.10
C LYS A 107 -26.32 -4.32 -2.14
N LEU A 108 -25.68 -5.35 -2.67
CA LEU A 108 -24.88 -6.27 -1.85
C LEU A 108 -23.56 -5.60 -1.45
N ALA A 109 -23.26 -5.62 -0.15
CA ALA A 109 -21.98 -5.21 0.39
C ALA A 109 -20.95 -6.36 0.33
N GLY A 110 -19.74 -6.04 -0.12
CA GLY A 110 -18.64 -7.00 -0.26
C GLY A 110 -17.62 -6.92 0.87
N LEU A 111 -17.00 -5.75 1.03
CA LEU A 111 -15.95 -5.50 2.03
C LEU A 111 -16.34 -4.34 2.93
N ALA A 112 -15.82 -4.35 4.15
CA ALA A 112 -15.87 -3.20 5.06
C ALA A 112 -14.54 -3.03 5.79
N THR A 113 -14.23 -1.80 6.18
CA THR A 113 -13.04 -1.46 6.99
C THR A 113 -13.35 -0.31 7.96
N GLY A 114 -12.50 -0.12 8.97
CA GLY A 114 -12.69 0.85 10.05
C GLY A 114 -11.43 1.68 10.29
N GLY A 115 -11.54 3.00 10.14
CA GLY A 115 -10.46 3.98 10.25
C GLY A 115 -10.12 4.37 11.69
N GLU A 116 -10.00 3.40 12.60
CA GLU A 116 -9.42 3.64 13.93
C GLU A 116 -10.11 4.74 14.77
N GLY A 117 -11.42 4.96 14.57
CA GLY A 117 -12.22 6.00 15.24
C GLY A 117 -12.54 7.22 14.37
N GLU A 118 -12.01 7.28 13.14
CA GLU A 118 -12.28 8.37 12.20
C GLU A 118 -13.52 8.09 11.33
N PHE A 119 -13.65 6.86 10.84
CA PHE A 119 -14.71 6.47 9.91
C PHE A 119 -14.93 4.96 9.82
N TRP A 120 -16.04 4.57 9.20
CA TRP A 120 -16.32 3.23 8.70
C TRP A 120 -16.55 3.29 7.20
N ALA A 121 -16.03 2.32 6.46
CA ALA A 121 -16.22 2.25 5.02
C ALA A 121 -16.79 0.89 4.61
N VAL A 122 -17.77 0.89 3.70
CA VAL A 122 -18.42 -0.32 3.17
C VAL A 122 -18.46 -0.22 1.65
N SER A 123 -17.96 -1.25 0.96
CA SER A 123 -18.00 -1.35 -0.49
C SER A 123 -19.09 -2.28 -0.96
N THR A 124 -19.59 -2.04 -2.15
CA THR A 124 -20.61 -2.85 -2.83
C THR A 124 -20.05 -3.65 -3.99
N THR A 125 -20.81 -4.64 -4.45
CA THR A 125 -20.46 -5.51 -5.58
C THR A 125 -20.30 -4.78 -6.92
N ASP A 126 -20.86 -3.59 -7.07
CA ASP A 126 -20.74 -2.75 -8.28
C ASP A 126 -19.69 -1.65 -8.13
N GLY A 127 -18.88 -1.68 -7.07
CA GLY A 127 -17.77 -0.73 -6.89
C GLY A 127 -18.20 0.63 -6.37
N VAL A 128 -19.31 0.70 -5.62
CA VAL A 128 -19.69 1.92 -4.87
C VAL A 128 -19.23 1.80 -3.43
N LEU A 129 -18.61 2.87 -2.92
CA LEU A 129 -18.08 2.97 -1.57
C LEU A 129 -18.88 3.96 -0.74
N TYR A 130 -19.23 3.52 0.46
CA TYR A 130 -20.04 4.22 1.44
C TYR A 130 -19.21 4.49 2.69
N VAL A 131 -19.08 5.76 3.09
CA VAL A 131 -18.24 6.14 4.24
C VAL A 131 -19.07 6.87 5.30
N TYR A 132 -18.96 6.41 6.55
CA TYR A 132 -19.72 6.85 7.71
C TYR A 132 -18.80 7.34 8.81
N SER A 133 -19.24 8.29 9.63
CA SER A 133 -18.65 8.56 10.94
C SER A 133 -19.10 7.52 11.98
N ASP A 134 -18.49 7.50 13.16
CA ASP A 134 -18.91 6.67 14.29
C ASP A 134 -20.35 6.93 14.76
N SER A 135 -20.90 8.12 14.46
CA SER A 135 -22.30 8.46 14.72
C SER A 135 -23.27 8.04 13.60
N GLY A 136 -22.77 7.46 12.50
CA GLY A 136 -23.56 7.04 11.35
C GLY A 136 -23.80 8.12 10.29
N ARG A 137 -23.24 9.33 10.44
CA ARG A 137 -23.36 10.39 9.44
C ARG A 137 -22.53 10.04 8.22
N ARG A 138 -23.10 10.23 7.02
CA ARG A 138 -22.34 10.14 5.76
C ARG A 138 -21.22 11.20 5.73
N ILE A 139 -19.98 10.76 5.49
CA ILE A 139 -18.83 11.66 5.32
C ILE A 139 -18.80 12.20 3.88
N PHE A 140 -19.12 11.34 2.91
CA PHE A 140 -19.19 11.64 1.48
C PHE A 140 -20.53 11.17 0.90
N PRO A 141 -20.96 11.76 -0.24
CA PRO A 141 -21.83 11.04 -1.17
C PRO A 141 -21.22 9.69 -1.57
N PRO A 142 -22.02 8.71 -2.01
CA PRO A 142 -21.49 7.41 -2.44
C PRO A 142 -20.41 7.58 -3.52
N ILE A 143 -19.21 7.05 -3.26
CA ILE A 143 -18.07 7.18 -4.18
C ILE A 143 -18.16 6.04 -5.19
N VAL A 144 -18.25 6.38 -6.47
CA VAL A 144 -18.42 5.41 -7.56
C VAL A 144 -17.06 5.12 -8.21
N LEU A 145 -16.57 3.90 -8.01
CA LEU A 145 -15.34 3.39 -8.65
C LEU A 145 -15.67 2.55 -9.91
N GLY A 146 -16.92 2.10 -10.06
CA GLY A 146 -17.40 1.39 -11.24
C GLY A 146 -16.88 -0.05 -11.39
N THR A 147 -16.03 -0.51 -10.46
CA THR A 147 -15.46 -1.85 -10.42
C THR A 147 -15.48 -2.41 -9.00
N PRO A 148 -15.92 -3.67 -8.78
CA PRO A 148 -15.88 -4.27 -7.45
C PRO A 148 -14.48 -4.28 -6.84
N LEU A 149 -14.41 -4.20 -5.51
CA LEU A 149 -13.15 -4.18 -4.78
C LEU A 149 -12.62 -5.57 -4.45
N SER A 150 -11.31 -5.74 -4.57
CA SER A 150 -10.57 -6.89 -4.07
C SER A 150 -10.01 -6.65 -2.67
N PHE A 151 -9.60 -5.41 -2.36
CA PHE A 151 -9.13 -5.01 -1.04
C PHE A 151 -9.76 -3.69 -0.64
N LEU A 152 -10.08 -3.55 0.65
CA LEU A 152 -10.55 -2.33 1.27
C LEU A 152 -9.95 -2.28 2.68
N GLU A 153 -8.95 -1.42 2.86
CA GLU A 153 -8.15 -1.35 4.08
C GLU A 153 -8.06 0.08 4.58
N SER A 154 -7.78 0.26 5.88
CA SER A 154 -7.60 1.58 6.47
C SER A 154 -6.55 1.60 7.55
N LYS A 155 -5.94 2.77 7.75
CA LYS A 155 -5.03 3.05 8.87
C LYS A 155 -5.20 4.50 9.30
N GLY A 156 -5.64 4.71 10.54
CA GLY A 156 -6.05 6.04 11.01
C GLY A 156 -7.07 6.67 10.05
N LYS A 157 -6.81 7.92 9.66
CA LYS A 157 -7.63 8.70 8.72
C LYS A 157 -7.53 8.27 7.25
N TYR A 158 -6.66 7.32 6.90
CA TYR A 158 -6.43 6.93 5.51
C TYR A 158 -7.24 5.70 5.12
N LEU A 159 -7.84 5.77 3.93
CA LEU A 159 -8.63 4.69 3.32
C LEU A 159 -7.97 4.26 2.01
N LEU A 160 -7.78 2.96 1.84
CA LEU A 160 -7.27 2.31 0.63
C LEU A 160 -8.37 1.45 0.00
N ALA A 161 -8.59 1.61 -1.30
CA ALA A 161 -9.43 0.73 -2.10
C ALA A 161 -8.64 0.19 -3.29
N VAL A 162 -8.67 -1.13 -3.48
CA VAL A 162 -8.06 -1.80 -4.64
C VAL A 162 -9.15 -2.49 -5.44
N THR A 163 -9.35 -2.09 -6.68
CA THR A 163 -10.36 -2.67 -7.57
C THR A 163 -9.93 -4.04 -8.08
N SER A 164 -10.88 -4.84 -8.54
CA SER A 164 -10.62 -6.15 -9.13
C SER A 164 -9.83 -6.09 -10.45
N ILE A 165 -9.67 -4.90 -11.03
CA ILE A 165 -8.85 -4.66 -12.23
C ILE A 165 -7.46 -4.09 -11.89
N GLY A 166 -7.12 -4.00 -10.60
CA GLY A 166 -5.79 -3.59 -10.15
C GLY A 166 -5.56 -2.08 -10.13
N GLU A 167 -6.59 -1.27 -9.99
CA GLU A 167 -6.45 0.16 -9.68
C GLU A 167 -6.45 0.36 -8.16
N VAL A 168 -5.55 1.21 -7.69
CA VAL A 168 -5.33 1.51 -6.29
C VAL A 168 -5.69 2.96 -6.05
N PHE A 169 -6.65 3.17 -5.17
CA PHE A 169 -7.08 4.47 -4.70
C PHE A 169 -6.72 4.62 -3.24
N ALA A 170 -6.24 5.79 -2.86
CA ALA A 170 -6.04 6.13 -1.46
C ALA A 170 -6.52 7.55 -1.17
N TRP A 171 -7.22 7.72 -0.04
CA TRP A 171 -7.78 8.99 0.39
C TRP A 171 -7.41 9.30 1.83
N ASP A 172 -7.16 10.58 2.12
CA ASP A 172 -7.27 11.13 3.46
C ASP A 172 -8.74 11.50 3.68
N VAL A 173 -9.44 10.69 4.49
CA VAL A 173 -10.88 10.84 4.73
C VAL A 173 -11.16 12.12 5.53
N ALA A 174 -10.29 12.47 6.47
CA ALA A 174 -10.43 13.67 7.29
C ALA A 174 -10.23 14.94 6.44
N ALA A 175 -9.19 14.96 5.59
CA ALA A 175 -8.92 16.06 4.69
C ALA A 175 -9.84 16.08 3.45
N LYS A 176 -10.58 14.99 3.20
CA LYS A 176 -11.45 14.80 2.03
C LYS A 176 -10.71 14.94 0.70
N LYS A 177 -9.50 14.38 0.62
CA LYS A 177 -8.61 14.48 -0.54
C LYS A 177 -8.09 13.12 -0.96
N ALA A 178 -7.97 12.91 -2.27
CA ALA A 178 -7.14 11.82 -2.80
C ALA A 178 -5.67 12.09 -2.49
N LEU A 179 -4.92 11.02 -2.23
CA LEU A 179 -3.49 11.10 -1.92
C LEU A 179 -2.61 11.18 -3.18
N PHE A 180 -3.11 10.64 -4.30
CA PHE A 180 -2.50 10.55 -5.63
C PHE A 180 -3.59 10.11 -6.63
N GLU A 181 -3.32 10.22 -7.94
CA GLU A 181 -4.18 9.69 -9.02
C GLU A 181 -4.25 8.15 -8.98
N PRO A 182 -5.29 7.49 -9.52
CA PRO A 182 -5.42 6.03 -9.42
C PRO A 182 -4.20 5.27 -9.94
N ALA A 183 -3.51 4.54 -9.06
CA ALA A 183 -2.27 3.84 -9.38
C ALA A 183 -2.53 2.40 -9.85
N SER A 184 -1.76 1.90 -10.81
CA SER A 184 -1.94 0.54 -11.34
C SER A 184 -1.05 -0.50 -10.65
N LEU A 185 -1.59 -1.68 -10.34
CA LEU A 185 -0.84 -2.86 -9.91
C LEU A 185 -0.28 -3.67 -11.09
N TYR A 186 -0.57 -3.30 -12.33
CA TYR A 186 -0.10 -4.02 -13.51
C TYR A 186 1.43 -4.20 -13.56
N PRO A 187 2.27 -3.18 -13.29
CA PRO A 187 3.72 -3.36 -13.32
C PRO A 187 4.20 -4.46 -12.36
N LEU A 188 3.55 -4.58 -11.20
CA LEU A 188 3.88 -5.57 -10.16
C LEU A 188 3.44 -6.99 -10.50
N LEU A 189 2.28 -7.11 -11.17
CA LEU A 189 1.66 -8.39 -11.49
C LEU A 189 1.96 -8.86 -12.93
N SER A 190 2.64 -8.02 -13.72
CA SER A 190 3.02 -8.35 -15.08
C SER A 190 3.97 -9.55 -15.09
N ARG A 191 3.77 -10.45 -16.06
CA ARG A 191 4.60 -11.66 -16.18
C ARG A 191 5.97 -11.25 -16.72
N SER A 192 7.02 -11.64 -16.00
CA SER A 192 8.41 -11.34 -16.38
C SER A 192 8.86 -12.07 -17.65
N ASN A 193 8.25 -13.21 -17.99
CA ASN A 193 8.53 -13.93 -19.23
C ASN A 193 7.22 -14.43 -19.88
N PRO A 194 6.79 -13.84 -21.01
CA PRO A 194 5.56 -14.24 -21.68
C PRO A 194 5.65 -15.64 -22.33
N ASP A 195 6.86 -16.09 -22.69
CA ASP A 195 7.08 -17.36 -23.40
C ASP A 195 7.02 -18.57 -22.47
N LEU A 196 7.28 -18.38 -21.17
CA LEU A 196 7.18 -19.44 -20.18
C LEU A 196 5.78 -19.42 -19.56
N LEU A 197 5.08 -20.55 -19.57
CA LEU A 197 3.82 -20.77 -18.84
C LEU A 197 4.06 -20.90 -17.32
N THR A 198 4.58 -19.85 -16.71
CA THR A 198 4.69 -19.72 -15.25
C THR A 198 3.39 -19.19 -14.65
N ARG A 199 3.05 -19.69 -13.45
CA ARG A 199 1.93 -19.16 -12.65
C ARG A 199 2.17 -17.65 -12.41
N ALA A 200 1.15 -16.84 -12.66
CA ALA A 200 1.21 -15.42 -12.32
C ALA A 200 1.39 -15.23 -10.81
N GLU A 201 2.09 -14.16 -10.44
CA GLU A 201 2.22 -13.79 -9.04
C GLU A 201 0.90 -13.23 -8.51
N ASN A 202 0.58 -13.56 -7.26
CA ASN A 202 -0.66 -13.13 -6.60
C ASN A 202 -0.35 -12.12 -5.52
N LEU A 203 -1.30 -11.24 -5.24
CA LEU A 203 -1.24 -10.33 -4.09
C LEU A 203 -1.42 -11.15 -2.80
N THR A 204 -0.50 -10.99 -1.86
CA THR A 204 -0.58 -11.61 -0.52
C THR A 204 -0.95 -10.58 0.56
N LEU A 205 -0.68 -9.30 0.31
CA LEU A 205 -1.12 -8.17 1.13
C LEU A 205 -1.31 -6.94 0.24
N CYS A 206 -2.33 -6.15 0.52
CA CYS A 206 -2.48 -4.78 0.08
C CYS A 206 -2.91 -3.99 1.30
N GLY A 207 -2.18 -2.96 1.70
CA GLY A 207 -2.46 -2.19 2.92
C GLY A 207 -1.98 -0.76 2.79
N ILE A 208 -2.21 0.05 3.82
CA ILE A 208 -1.83 1.46 3.85
C ILE A 208 -1.14 1.79 5.17
N SER A 209 -0.06 2.57 5.12
CA SER A 209 0.71 2.99 6.29
C SER A 209 -0.04 4.08 7.09
N SER A 210 0.47 4.36 8.29
CA SER A 210 0.03 5.51 9.10
C SER A 210 0.39 6.87 8.47
N SER A 211 1.21 6.90 7.42
CA SER A 211 1.51 8.09 6.61
C SER A 211 0.67 8.17 5.32
N GLY A 212 -0.23 7.22 5.08
CA GLY A 212 -1.06 7.17 3.88
C GLY A 212 -0.36 6.56 2.67
N THR A 213 0.71 5.80 2.87
CA THR A 213 1.47 5.18 1.80
C THR A 213 0.98 3.74 1.54
N PRO A 214 0.51 3.42 0.32
CA PRO A 214 0.15 2.05 -0.06
C PRO A 214 1.34 1.09 0.00
N ILE A 215 1.06 -0.13 0.46
CA ILE A 215 2.01 -1.23 0.62
C ILE A 215 1.42 -2.48 -0.03
N VAL A 216 2.24 -3.22 -0.77
CA VAL A 216 1.83 -4.45 -1.45
C VAL A 216 2.88 -5.54 -1.24
N THR A 217 2.44 -6.77 -0.97
CA THR A 217 3.32 -7.94 -1.06
C THR A 217 2.78 -8.94 -2.06
N LEU A 218 3.69 -9.62 -2.73
CA LEU A 218 3.39 -10.61 -3.76
C LEU A 218 3.82 -12.01 -3.32
N SER A 219 3.26 -13.02 -4.00
CA SER A 219 3.56 -14.42 -3.72
C SER A 219 4.97 -14.85 -4.10
N ASN A 220 5.76 -14.01 -4.79
CA ASN A 220 7.18 -14.24 -5.04
C ASN A 220 8.08 -13.82 -3.87
N GLY A 221 7.50 -13.24 -2.81
CA GLY A 221 8.26 -12.66 -1.71
C GLY A 221 8.82 -11.28 -2.03
N SER A 222 8.28 -10.56 -3.01
CA SER A 222 8.58 -9.15 -3.21
C SER A 222 7.59 -8.28 -2.43
N GLY A 223 8.12 -7.28 -1.72
CA GLY A 223 7.37 -6.25 -1.02
C GLY A 223 7.61 -4.89 -1.65
N TYR A 224 6.54 -4.13 -1.88
CA TYR A 224 6.55 -2.86 -2.57
C TYR A 224 5.85 -1.77 -1.76
N LEU A 225 6.26 -0.53 -2.03
CA LEU A 225 5.67 0.68 -1.49
C LEU A 225 5.40 1.65 -2.64
N PHE A 226 4.26 2.34 -2.61
CA PHE A 226 3.97 3.34 -3.63
C PHE A 226 4.61 4.69 -3.28
N ASP A 227 5.53 5.15 -4.12
CA ASP A 227 6.07 6.50 -4.07
C ASP A 227 5.02 7.50 -4.54
N ARG A 228 4.61 8.39 -3.65
CA ARG A 228 3.62 9.43 -3.97
C ARG A 228 4.23 10.58 -4.75
N ASP A 229 5.52 10.86 -4.55
CA ASP A 229 6.20 11.98 -5.22
C ASP A 229 6.64 11.57 -6.63
N MET A 230 7.01 10.30 -6.82
CA MET A 230 7.37 9.74 -8.13
C MET A 230 6.22 9.02 -8.85
N GLU A 231 5.07 8.87 -8.20
CA GLU A 231 3.89 8.14 -8.69
C GLU A 231 4.21 6.72 -9.22
N THR A 232 5.10 6.00 -8.52
CA THR A 232 5.58 4.68 -8.95
C THR A 232 5.77 3.70 -7.80
N TRP A 233 5.79 2.41 -8.09
CA TRP A 233 6.07 1.38 -7.09
C TRP A 233 7.58 1.21 -6.88
N THR A 234 8.02 1.32 -5.63
CA THR A 234 9.40 1.08 -5.20
C THR A 234 9.50 -0.29 -4.52
N LEU A 235 10.55 -1.06 -4.86
CA LEU A 235 10.86 -2.33 -4.21
C LEU A 235 11.48 -2.10 -2.83
N VAL A 236 10.87 -2.68 -1.79
CA VAL A 236 11.35 -2.58 -0.40
C VAL A 236 12.00 -3.89 0.04
N SER A 237 11.40 -5.02 -0.31
CA SER A 237 11.84 -6.34 0.14
C SER A 237 11.85 -7.32 -1.01
N ASP A 238 12.86 -8.17 -1.08
CA ASP A 238 13.06 -9.17 -2.14
C ASP A 238 13.78 -10.39 -1.57
N SER A 239 13.44 -11.57 -2.11
CA SER A 239 14.16 -12.82 -1.88
C SER A 239 15.65 -12.72 -2.24
N TRP A 240 16.05 -11.81 -3.12
CA TRP A 240 17.45 -11.56 -3.44
C TRP A 240 18.27 -11.09 -2.22
N TRP A 241 17.72 -10.18 -1.42
CA TRP A 241 18.39 -9.75 -0.19
C TRP A 241 18.30 -10.82 0.90
N ALA A 242 17.18 -11.55 1.00
CA ALA A 242 17.05 -12.71 1.88
C ALA A 242 18.11 -13.80 1.60
N PHE A 243 18.51 -13.92 0.34
CA PHE A 243 19.51 -14.87 -0.11
C PHE A 243 20.94 -14.50 0.30
N GLY A 244 21.33 -13.22 0.21
CA GLY A 244 22.74 -12.82 0.26
C GLY A 244 23.12 -11.71 1.24
N SER A 245 22.16 -11.05 1.90
CA SER A 245 22.46 -9.98 2.85
C SER A 245 22.70 -10.53 4.26
N GLN A 246 23.81 -10.12 4.88
CA GLN A 246 24.12 -10.41 6.29
C GLN A 246 23.19 -9.68 7.28
N TYR A 247 22.51 -8.63 6.82
CA TYR A 247 21.55 -7.85 7.60
C TYR A 247 20.11 -8.33 7.48
N TRP A 248 19.88 -9.39 6.71
CA TRP A 248 18.56 -9.97 6.59
C TRP A 248 18.23 -10.77 7.84
N ASP A 249 17.11 -10.44 8.49
CA ASP A 249 16.65 -11.23 9.63
C ASP A 249 15.76 -12.38 9.14
N SER A 250 16.30 -13.59 9.20
CA SER A 250 15.55 -14.82 8.88
C SER A 250 14.74 -15.34 10.07
N ARG A 251 14.87 -14.73 11.26
CA ARG A 251 14.25 -15.21 12.49
C ARG A 251 12.93 -14.46 12.74
N ASP A 252 11.86 -15.22 12.95
CA ASP A 252 10.56 -14.71 13.39
C ASP A 252 10.58 -14.34 14.88
N GLU A 253 11.51 -13.47 15.30
CA GLU A 253 11.35 -12.84 16.61
C GLU A 253 10.14 -11.91 16.49
N LYS A 254 9.05 -12.29 17.18
CA LYS A 254 7.82 -11.49 17.31
C LYS A 254 8.12 -10.22 18.09
N THR A 255 8.83 -9.26 17.48
CA THR A 255 8.90 -7.92 18.01
C THR A 255 7.54 -7.26 17.78
N ASN A 256 6.78 -7.12 18.87
CA ASN A 256 5.55 -6.34 18.92
C ASN A 256 5.93 -4.87 18.73
N GLY A 257 5.93 -4.40 17.48
CA GLY A 257 6.30 -3.03 17.11
C GLY A 257 7.22 -2.96 15.89
N GLY A 258 6.91 -3.71 14.83
CA GLY A 258 7.72 -3.72 13.61
C GLY A 258 7.52 -2.44 12.79
N ASN A 259 8.62 -1.84 12.37
CA ASN A 259 8.64 -0.89 11.27
C ASN A 259 8.11 -1.56 9.99
N ILE A 260 7.78 -0.77 8.96
CA ILE A 260 7.20 -1.32 7.72
C ILE A 260 8.17 -2.20 6.93
N VAL A 261 9.47 -1.92 6.98
CA VAL A 261 10.51 -2.70 6.31
C VAL A 261 10.52 -4.12 6.89
N ASN A 262 10.53 -4.24 8.21
CA ASN A 262 10.47 -5.51 8.94
C ASN A 262 9.17 -6.26 8.67
N LEU A 263 8.02 -5.56 8.57
CA LEU A 263 6.77 -6.19 8.14
C LEU A 263 6.91 -6.83 6.76
N LEU A 264 7.48 -6.10 5.81
CA LEU A 264 7.66 -6.57 4.44
C LEU A 264 8.68 -7.70 4.33
N GLU A 265 9.79 -7.63 5.05
CA GLU A 265 10.79 -8.71 5.10
C GLU A 265 10.25 -9.97 5.76
N ARG A 266 9.43 -9.84 6.81
CA ARG A 266 8.71 -10.99 7.39
C ARG A 266 7.76 -11.63 6.39
N LYS A 267 7.03 -10.83 5.61
CA LYS A 267 6.17 -11.36 4.54
C LYS A 267 6.99 -12.05 3.44
N THR A 268 8.18 -11.55 3.15
CA THR A 268 9.13 -12.22 2.25
C THR A 268 9.58 -13.56 2.83
N ASN A 269 9.90 -13.62 4.12
CA ASN A 269 10.24 -14.87 4.80
C ASN A 269 9.08 -15.89 4.76
N ASP A 270 7.85 -15.45 5.05
CA ASP A 270 6.63 -16.26 4.97
C ASP A 270 6.53 -16.93 3.57
N GLU A 271 6.73 -16.17 2.50
CA GLU A 271 6.64 -16.68 1.13
C GLU A 271 7.80 -17.59 0.73
N ILE A 272 9.03 -17.29 1.19
CA ILE A 272 10.20 -18.17 0.96
C ILE A 272 9.98 -19.54 1.61
N VAL A 273 9.45 -19.55 2.85
CA VAL A 273 9.10 -20.77 3.58
C VAL A 273 7.96 -21.49 2.89
N ARG A 274 6.88 -20.78 2.53
CA ARG A 274 5.71 -21.35 1.84
C ARG A 274 6.07 -22.01 0.51
N ARG A 275 7.05 -21.47 -0.22
CA ARG A 275 7.57 -22.05 -1.48
C ARG A 275 8.62 -23.14 -1.27
N GLY A 276 9.05 -23.41 -0.04
CA GLY A 276 10.13 -24.36 0.25
C GLY A 276 11.49 -23.96 -0.33
N ARG A 277 11.68 -22.66 -0.63
CA ARG A 277 12.87 -22.16 -1.33
C ARG A 277 14.07 -21.87 -0.44
N GLY A 278 13.92 -21.85 0.88
CA GLY A 278 15.02 -21.55 1.81
C GLY A 278 16.26 -22.43 1.60
N LYS A 279 16.10 -23.76 1.55
CA LYS A 279 17.21 -24.69 1.30
C LYS A 279 17.85 -24.52 -0.08
N PHE A 280 17.02 -24.21 -1.09
CA PHE A 280 17.49 -23.99 -2.45
C PHE A 280 18.34 -22.72 -2.54
N LEU A 281 17.89 -21.62 -1.94
CA LEU A 281 18.63 -20.36 -1.84
C LEU A 281 19.97 -20.56 -1.11
N GLN A 282 19.98 -21.26 0.03
CA GLN A 282 21.22 -21.57 0.74
C GLN A 282 22.20 -22.41 -0.09
N LYS A 283 21.71 -23.40 -0.82
CA LYS A 283 22.55 -24.21 -1.72
C LYS A 283 23.12 -23.35 -2.86
N MET A 284 22.29 -22.51 -3.47
CA MET A 284 22.71 -21.59 -4.53
C MET A 284 23.77 -20.60 -4.02
N ALA A 285 23.64 -20.07 -2.81
CA ALA A 285 24.58 -19.12 -2.23
C ALA A 285 25.97 -19.77 -2.09
N LYS A 286 26.02 -20.97 -1.51
CA LYS A 286 27.25 -21.76 -1.39
C LYS A 286 27.89 -22.04 -2.75
N THR A 287 27.09 -22.42 -3.74
CA THR A 287 27.61 -22.67 -5.10
C THR A 287 28.10 -21.39 -5.78
N MET A 288 27.44 -20.25 -5.59
CA MET A 288 27.88 -18.98 -6.17
C MET A 288 29.17 -18.47 -5.54
N LEU A 289 29.33 -18.58 -4.21
CA LEU A 289 30.56 -18.17 -3.53
C LEU A 289 31.80 -18.95 -3.98
N MET A 290 31.62 -20.16 -4.50
CA MET A 290 32.71 -20.99 -5.06
C MET A 290 33.06 -20.61 -6.52
N LYS A 291 32.28 -19.74 -7.17
CA LYS A 291 32.58 -19.29 -8.53
C LYS A 291 33.56 -18.12 -8.49
N GLU A 292 34.52 -18.16 -9.40
CA GLU A 292 35.45 -17.07 -9.63
C GLU A 292 34.71 -15.74 -9.88
N GLY A 293 35.11 -14.68 -9.20
CA GLY A 293 34.49 -13.35 -9.28
C GLY A 293 33.32 -13.10 -8.31
N TYR A 294 32.87 -14.10 -7.54
CA TYR A 294 31.74 -13.98 -6.60
C TYR A 294 32.16 -13.98 -5.12
N GLU A 295 33.45 -13.86 -4.82
CA GLU A 295 34.01 -13.95 -3.46
C GLU A 295 33.44 -12.88 -2.51
N ASN A 296 33.15 -11.68 -3.03
CA ASN A 296 32.57 -10.57 -2.27
C ASN A 296 31.05 -10.44 -2.41
N LEU A 297 30.37 -11.43 -3.02
CA LEU A 297 28.95 -11.37 -3.36
C LEU A 297 28.07 -10.97 -2.16
N GLU A 298 28.21 -11.65 -1.02
CA GLU A 298 27.42 -11.35 0.18
C GLU A 298 27.63 -9.93 0.69
N LYS A 299 28.87 -9.43 0.65
CA LYS A 299 29.19 -8.07 1.08
C LYS A 299 28.53 -7.03 0.18
N ILE A 300 28.60 -7.23 -1.14
CA ILE A 300 27.99 -6.33 -2.12
C ILE A 300 26.46 -6.34 -2.01
N ILE A 301 25.85 -7.51 -1.87
CA ILE A 301 24.39 -7.63 -1.65
C ILE A 301 24.00 -6.96 -0.33
N SER A 302 24.78 -7.12 0.73
CA SER A 302 24.55 -6.48 2.03
C SER A 302 24.60 -4.95 1.94
N LEU A 303 25.54 -4.38 1.17
CA LEU A 303 25.59 -2.94 0.95
C LEU A 303 24.37 -2.44 0.19
N ALA A 304 23.99 -3.09 -0.92
CA ALA A 304 22.82 -2.71 -1.69
C ALA A 304 21.52 -2.81 -0.86
N HIS A 305 21.43 -3.81 0.01
CA HIS A 305 20.30 -3.96 0.93
C HIS A 305 20.25 -2.81 1.96
N LEU A 306 21.38 -2.46 2.57
CA LEU A 306 21.46 -1.33 3.50
C LEU A 306 21.11 0.00 2.81
N GLU A 307 21.60 0.23 1.60
CA GLU A 307 21.24 1.40 0.79
C GLU A 307 19.72 1.48 0.62
N ASN A 308 19.06 0.36 0.26
CA ASN A 308 17.61 0.33 0.12
C ASN A 308 16.90 0.63 1.46
N ARG A 309 17.34 0.03 2.58
CA ARG A 309 16.75 0.30 3.90
C ARG A 309 16.90 1.78 4.30
N ILE A 310 18.04 2.41 4.04
CA ILE A 310 18.25 3.84 4.30
C ILE A 310 17.26 4.68 3.50
N LEU A 311 17.12 4.41 2.20
CA LEU A 311 16.22 5.16 1.32
C LEU A 311 14.75 5.02 1.74
N ILE A 312 14.31 3.81 2.07
CA ILE A 312 12.93 3.56 2.50
C ILE A 312 12.65 4.15 3.89
N SER A 313 13.54 3.95 4.87
CA SER A 313 13.36 4.54 6.20
C SER A 313 13.41 6.07 6.17
N LYS A 314 14.23 6.68 5.28
CA LYS A 314 14.22 8.13 5.04
C LYS A 314 12.85 8.60 4.56
N LYS A 315 12.31 7.91 3.56
CA LYS A 315 11.03 8.25 2.93
C LYS A 315 9.82 8.05 3.84
N LEU A 316 9.87 7.06 4.73
CA LEU A 316 8.83 6.79 5.71
C LEU A 316 9.02 7.58 7.02
N ASN A 317 10.06 8.42 7.09
CA ASN A 317 10.41 9.22 8.25
C ASN A 317 10.62 8.36 9.52
N GLU A 318 11.16 7.16 9.35
CA GLU A 318 11.52 6.24 10.43
C GLU A 318 12.90 6.63 11.00
N LYS A 319 12.90 7.65 11.86
CA LYS A 319 14.11 8.34 12.34
C LYS A 319 15.19 7.39 12.89
N THR A 320 14.82 6.58 13.87
CA THR A 320 15.76 5.68 14.57
C THR A 320 16.38 4.66 13.60
N GLU A 321 15.55 4.08 12.73
CA GLU A 321 15.95 3.07 11.76
C GLU A 321 16.88 3.66 10.69
N PHE A 322 16.51 4.81 10.14
CA PHE A 322 17.33 5.55 9.19
C PHE A 322 18.75 5.79 9.73
N LYS A 323 18.84 6.35 10.95
CA LYS A 323 20.14 6.64 11.60
C LYS A 323 20.95 5.37 11.83
N ASN A 324 20.33 4.31 12.35
CA ASN A 324 20.99 3.04 12.61
C ASN A 324 21.55 2.42 11.32
N TYR A 325 20.74 2.35 10.25
CA TYR A 325 21.20 1.79 8.97
C TYR A 325 22.29 2.64 8.33
N LEU A 326 22.21 3.98 8.41
CA LEU A 326 23.23 4.87 7.86
C LEU A 326 24.59 4.68 8.56
N ILE A 327 24.61 4.62 9.89
CA ILE A 327 25.85 4.38 10.66
C ILE A 327 26.45 3.02 10.30
N ILE A 328 25.63 1.98 10.22
CA ILE A 328 26.07 0.62 9.84
C ILE A 328 26.65 0.63 8.43
N TYR A 329 25.97 1.29 7.48
CA TYR A 329 26.42 1.41 6.10
C TYR A 329 27.77 2.14 5.99
N CYS A 330 27.92 3.29 6.65
CA CYS A 330 29.18 4.05 6.67
C CYS A 330 30.35 3.23 7.24
N LYS A 331 30.12 2.44 8.29
CA LYS A 331 31.12 1.49 8.80
C LYS A 331 31.52 0.45 7.75
N ARG A 332 30.54 -0.15 7.06
CA ARG A 332 30.82 -1.19 6.05
C ARG A 332 31.53 -0.67 4.81
N ILE A 333 31.12 0.47 4.26
CA ILE A 333 31.82 1.06 3.12
C ILE A 333 33.25 1.47 3.49
N SER A 334 33.48 1.88 4.74
CA SER A 334 34.82 2.18 5.26
C SER A 334 35.70 0.92 5.40
N GLU A 335 35.15 -0.17 5.93
CA GLU A 335 35.83 -1.48 6.02
C GLU A 335 36.18 -2.05 4.64
N MET A 336 35.38 -1.74 3.61
CA MET A 336 35.56 -2.18 2.23
C MET A 336 36.36 -1.19 1.36
N ASP A 337 36.90 -0.12 1.94
CA ASP A 337 37.69 0.92 1.25
C ASP A 337 36.94 1.71 0.15
N TYR A 338 35.61 1.78 0.20
CA TYR A 338 34.79 2.61 -0.70
C TYR A 338 34.79 4.09 -0.31
N LYS A 339 35.96 4.72 -0.42
CA LYS A 339 36.21 6.12 -0.04
C LYS A 339 35.29 7.12 -0.74
N ALA A 340 35.03 6.94 -2.03
CA ALA A 340 34.20 7.86 -2.81
C ALA A 340 32.77 7.96 -2.26
N LYS A 341 32.14 6.81 -1.97
CA LYS A 341 30.79 6.76 -1.37
C LYS A 341 30.76 7.42 0.01
N LEU A 342 31.80 7.20 0.82
CA LEU A 342 31.90 7.81 2.15
C LEU A 342 32.01 9.34 2.05
N ILE A 343 32.84 9.84 1.13
CA ILE A 343 33.01 11.28 0.88
C ILE A 343 31.70 11.90 0.41
N GLU A 344 30.97 11.25 -0.50
CA GLU A 344 29.67 11.71 -1.00
C GLU A 344 28.67 11.93 0.15
N ILE A 345 28.54 10.94 1.04
CA ILE A 345 27.67 11.05 2.23
C ILE A 345 28.13 12.17 3.15
N PHE A 346 29.44 12.27 3.40
CA PHE A 346 29.98 13.28 4.31
C PHE A 346 29.80 14.70 3.74
N GLN A 347 29.89 14.87 2.43
CA GLN A 347 29.59 16.13 1.75
C GLN A 347 28.10 16.49 1.85
N GLU A 348 27.19 15.52 1.65
CA GLU A 348 25.73 15.75 1.82
C GLU A 348 25.40 16.23 3.25
N LEU A 349 26.03 15.60 4.25
CA LEU A 349 25.83 15.91 5.66
C LEU A 349 26.54 17.18 6.12
N LEU A 350 27.67 17.55 5.53
CA LEU A 350 28.38 18.79 5.87
C LEU A 350 27.67 20.01 5.27
N GLY A 351 27.15 19.87 4.06
CA GLY A 351 26.55 20.96 3.29
C GLY A 351 27.55 21.78 2.48
N PRO A 352 27.06 22.73 1.67
CA PRO A 352 27.91 23.54 0.80
C PRO A 352 28.86 24.43 1.62
N GLN A 353 30.12 24.47 1.18
CA GLN A 353 31.16 25.31 1.79
C GLN A 353 31.05 26.80 1.37
N SER A 354 30.30 27.11 0.31
CA SER A 354 30.11 28.45 -0.26
C SER A 354 28.77 29.09 0.12
N GLU A 355 28.60 30.39 -0.15
CA GLU A 355 27.47 31.25 0.28
C GLU A 355 26.06 30.82 -0.18
N ASN A 356 25.90 29.76 -0.98
CA ASN A 356 24.59 29.19 -1.35
C ASN A 356 23.99 28.34 -0.22
N LYS A 357 23.85 28.92 0.98
CA LYS A 357 23.24 28.26 2.15
C LYS A 357 21.72 28.18 2.07
N GLU A 358 21.08 28.87 1.13
CA GLU A 358 19.61 29.00 1.08
C GLU A 358 18.89 27.71 0.66
N GLU A 359 19.57 26.76 -0.03
CA GLU A 359 18.95 25.50 -0.48
C GLU A 359 19.31 24.28 0.38
N TRP A 360 20.24 24.39 1.32
CA TRP A 360 20.67 23.25 2.13
C TRP A 360 19.85 23.13 3.42
N ASP A 361 19.04 22.07 3.50
CA ASP A 361 18.36 21.70 4.75
C ASP A 361 19.39 21.21 5.77
N SER A 362 19.46 21.87 6.93
CA SER A 362 20.35 21.48 8.04
C SER A 362 19.90 20.21 8.76
N LYS A 363 18.68 19.74 8.48
CA LYS A 363 18.13 18.53 9.07
C LYS A 363 17.90 17.43 8.05
N ILE A 364 17.95 16.19 8.53
CA ILE A 364 17.56 14.99 7.77
C ILE A 364 16.82 14.04 8.71
N CYS A 365 15.59 13.65 8.36
CA CYS A 365 14.74 12.82 9.23
C CYS A 365 14.62 13.38 10.67
N SER A 366 14.58 14.71 10.82
CA SER A 366 14.62 15.46 12.09
C SER A 366 15.93 15.41 12.89
N PHE A 367 16.99 14.77 12.42
CA PHE A 367 18.33 14.89 13.00
C PHE A 367 19.06 16.09 12.42
N ASP A 368 19.89 16.74 13.24
CA ASP A 368 20.88 17.69 12.74
C ASP A 368 21.95 16.94 11.95
N LYS A 369 22.22 17.40 10.72
CA LYS A 369 23.15 16.71 9.82
C LYS A 369 24.60 16.75 10.33
N HIS A 370 25.02 17.83 11.00
CA HIS A 370 26.37 17.94 11.55
C HIS A 370 26.54 17.03 12.75
N ASP A 371 25.55 16.93 13.64
CA ASP A 371 25.59 15.99 14.75
C ASP A 371 25.59 14.54 14.27
N LEU A 372 24.79 14.22 13.25
CA LEU A 372 24.80 12.90 12.62
C LEU A 372 26.17 12.59 11.99
N LEU A 373 26.80 13.57 11.33
CA LEU A 373 28.14 13.44 10.77
C LEU A 373 29.19 13.19 11.86
N LYS A 374 29.14 13.91 13.00
CA LYS A 374 30.00 13.65 14.16
C LYS A 374 29.88 12.20 14.63
N GLU A 375 28.65 11.71 14.81
CA GLU A 375 28.41 10.33 15.23
C GLU A 375 28.97 9.30 14.25
N ILE A 376 28.82 9.55 12.94
CA ILE A 376 29.37 8.67 11.89
C ILE A 376 30.90 8.69 11.90
N ILE A 377 31.53 9.86 12.09
CA ILE A 377 32.99 10.00 12.22
C ILE A 377 33.49 9.16 13.40
N PHE A 378 32.88 9.30 14.57
CA PHE A 378 33.25 8.50 15.75
C PHE A 378 33.04 7.00 15.53
N ALA A 379 31.93 6.62 14.87
CA ALA A 379 31.64 5.25 14.52
C ALA A 379 32.70 4.61 13.60
N CYS A 380 33.38 5.40 12.76
CA CYS A 380 34.39 4.93 11.81
C CYS A 380 35.83 5.15 12.29
N ALA A 381 36.06 5.78 13.45
CA ALA A 381 37.38 6.24 13.91
C ALA A 381 38.45 5.13 14.00
N ASN A 382 38.04 3.91 14.31
CA ASN A 382 38.93 2.75 14.44
C ASN A 382 39.38 2.17 13.08
N ILE A 383 38.84 2.66 11.96
CA ILE A 383 39.11 2.13 10.61
C ILE A 383 40.24 2.92 9.96
N ARG A 384 41.44 2.31 9.94
CA ARG A 384 42.68 2.95 9.49
C ARG A 384 42.63 3.49 8.05
N SER A 385 41.93 2.78 7.14
CA SER A 385 41.90 3.11 5.70
C SER A 385 41.25 4.45 5.38
N VAL A 386 40.33 4.92 6.23
CA VAL A 386 39.56 6.16 6.03
C VAL A 386 39.98 7.30 6.96
N GLN A 387 40.96 7.10 7.85
CA GLN A 387 41.35 8.09 8.87
C GLN A 387 41.62 9.49 8.30
N ARG A 388 42.29 9.58 7.14
CA ARG A 388 42.56 10.87 6.48
C ARG A 388 41.28 11.63 6.15
N ILE A 389 40.26 10.92 5.63
CA ILE A 389 38.94 11.49 5.32
C ILE A 389 38.26 11.92 6.62
N LEU A 390 38.27 11.07 7.65
CA LEU A 390 37.65 11.40 8.93
C LEU A 390 38.23 12.68 9.56
N ILE A 391 39.56 12.85 9.53
CA ILE A 391 40.25 14.04 10.05
C ILE A 391 39.86 15.30 9.27
N GLU A 392 39.80 15.23 7.94
CA GLU A 392 39.43 16.36 7.09
C GLU A 392 38.02 16.89 7.41
N PHE A 393 37.04 16.00 7.52
CA PHE A 393 35.66 16.38 7.86
C PHE A 393 35.51 16.74 9.34
N ALA A 394 36.25 16.11 10.25
CA ALA A 394 36.26 16.48 11.67
C ALA A 394 36.84 17.89 11.90
N THR A 395 37.87 18.27 11.14
CA THR A 395 38.45 19.62 11.14
C THR A 395 37.43 20.62 10.61
N SER A 396 36.76 20.30 9.50
CA SER A 396 35.73 21.15 8.89
C SER A 396 34.53 21.39 9.82
N LEU A 397 34.24 20.45 10.73
CA LEU A 397 33.20 20.58 11.77
C LEU A 397 33.69 21.24 13.07
N GLY A 398 34.97 21.59 13.19
CA GLY A 398 35.56 22.15 14.41
C GLY A 398 35.61 21.17 15.59
N ILE A 399 35.53 19.85 15.34
CA ILE A 399 35.56 18.83 16.41
C ILE A 399 36.94 18.77 17.07
N LEU A 400 38.00 18.89 16.27
CA LEU A 400 39.37 18.75 16.75
C LEU A 400 39.82 19.96 17.59
N ASP A 401 39.28 21.15 17.31
CA ASP A 401 39.57 22.37 18.07
C ASP A 401 38.94 22.33 19.47
N GLN A 402 37.87 21.55 19.65
CA GLN A 402 37.20 21.34 20.96
C GLN A 402 37.89 20.32 21.86
N ILE A 403 38.76 19.46 21.31
CA ILE A 403 39.51 18.43 22.07
C ILE A 403 40.88 18.97 22.54
N ALA A 404 41.36 20.06 21.92
CA ALA A 404 42.63 20.70 22.25
C ALA A 404 42.53 21.77 23.38
N LEU A 405 41.33 21.93 23.97
CA LEU A 405 41.03 22.70 25.18
C LEU A 405 40.65 21.73 26.30
#